data_AF-A0A9P3E1A9-F1
#
_entry.id   AF-A0A9P3E1A9-F1
#
_cell.length_a   1.000
_cell.length_b   1.000
_cell.length_c   1.000
_cell.angle_alpha   90.00
_cell.angle_beta   90.00
_cell.angle_gamma   90.00
#
_symmetry.space_group_name_H-M   'P 1'
#
loop_
_entity.id
_entity.type
_entity.pdbx_description
1 polymer ?
#
loop_
_entity_poly.entity_id
_entity_poly.type
_entity_poly.pdbx_seq_one_letter_code
_entity_poly.pdbx_strand_id
1 'polypeptide(L)'
;MPNILSGTVTKTGAMAKTITVTISRRFEHPKLLKQIERHHKMLVHDEYQQAMVGDRVSIIHGKPFSRRKHFALQSITRHGTDVPVQSPLSAGTGAGAEGRIPGSKILGELRAEATA
;
A
#
# COMPACT_ATOMS: atom_id res chain seq x y z
N MET A 1 -23.63 17.23 7.35
CA MET A 1 -22.33 16.53 7.29
C MET A 1 -22.52 15.23 6.53
N PRO A 2 -21.72 14.91 5.51
CA PRO A 2 -21.81 13.61 4.83
C PRO A 2 -21.34 12.49 5.76
N ASN A 3 -22.05 11.35 5.74
CA ASN A 3 -21.64 10.17 6.51
C ASN A 3 -20.49 9.48 5.78
N ILE A 4 -19.27 9.60 6.31
CA ILE A 4 -18.05 8.97 5.79
C ILE A 4 -17.82 7.66 6.54
N LEU A 5 -17.57 6.57 5.80
CA LEU A 5 -17.23 5.26 6.35
C LEU A 5 -15.80 4.89 5.95
N SER A 6 -15.03 4.36 6.89
CA SER A 6 -13.67 3.85 6.63
C SER A 6 -13.68 2.33 6.52
N GLY A 7 -12.93 1.78 5.58
CA GLY A 7 -12.81 0.32 5.41
C GLY A 7 -11.55 -0.10 4.69
N THR A 8 -11.41 -1.42 4.51
CA THR A 8 -10.30 -2.02 3.76
C THR A 8 -10.80 -2.63 2.46
N VAL A 9 -10.04 -2.45 1.39
CA VAL A 9 -10.37 -3.03 0.08
C VAL A 9 -10.04 -4.51 0.09
N THR A 10 -11.06 -5.35 -0.09
CA THR A 10 -10.92 -6.81 -0.09
C THR A 10 -10.74 -7.38 -1.48
N LYS A 11 -11.43 -6.80 -2.49
CA LYS A 11 -11.36 -7.29 -3.87
C LYS A 11 -11.36 -6.13 -4.86
N THR A 12 -10.45 -6.22 -5.83
CA THR A 12 -10.40 -5.41 -7.05
C THR A 12 -10.38 -6.34 -8.27
N GLY A 13 -10.74 -5.83 -9.46
CA GLY A 13 -10.60 -6.56 -10.74
C GLY A 13 -11.71 -7.54 -11.12
N ALA A 14 -12.64 -7.88 -10.24
CA ALA A 14 -13.76 -8.79 -10.58
C ALA A 14 -14.87 -8.12 -11.42
N MET A 15 -15.01 -6.79 -11.30
CA MET A 15 -16.03 -6.00 -11.97
C MET A 15 -15.44 -4.66 -12.41
N ALA A 16 -15.92 -4.11 -13.52
CA ALA A 16 -15.50 -2.79 -13.99
C ALA A 16 -15.94 -1.69 -13.00
N LYS A 17 -15.07 -0.69 -12.80
CA LYS A 17 -15.35 0.54 -12.02
C LYS A 17 -15.97 0.31 -10.63
N THR A 18 -15.60 -0.81 -10.01
CA THR A 18 -16.21 -1.29 -8.76
C THR A 18 -15.18 -1.98 -7.89
N ILE A 19 -15.11 -1.59 -6.62
CA ILE A 19 -14.30 -2.23 -5.59
C ILE A 19 -15.19 -2.81 -4.50
N THR A 20 -14.76 -3.91 -3.89
CA THR A 20 -15.43 -4.47 -2.70
C THR A 20 -14.68 -4.04 -1.44
N VAL A 21 -15.33 -3.25 -0.62
CA VAL A 21 -14.78 -2.73 0.64
C VAL A 21 -15.43 -3.46 1.80
N THR A 22 -14.62 -3.90 2.76
CA THR A 22 -15.10 -4.44 4.04
C THR A 22 -15.01 -3.35 5.09
N ILE A 23 -16.14 -3.05 5.72
CA ILE A 23 -16.24 -2.12 6.86
C ILE A 23 -16.44 -2.96 8.12
N SER A 24 -15.59 -2.74 9.12
CA SER A 24 -15.78 -3.27 10.46
C SER A 24 -16.53 -2.24 11.32
N ARG A 25 -17.53 -2.71 12.05
CA ARG A 25 -18.16 -1.96 13.14
C ARG A 25 -18.10 -2.79 14.40
N ARG A 26 -17.73 -2.13 15.50
CA ARG A 26 -17.84 -2.71 16.83
C ARG A 26 -19.16 -2.27 17.43
N PHE A 27 -19.90 -3.22 17.99
CA PHE A 27 -21.12 -2.94 18.72
C PHE A 27 -21.19 -3.87 19.93
N GLU A 28 -21.93 -3.44 20.92
CA GLU A 28 -22.13 -4.20 22.14
C GLU A 28 -23.42 -5.01 22.04
N HIS A 29 -23.38 -6.28 22.46
CA HIS A 29 -24.60 -7.07 22.53
C HIS A 29 -25.49 -6.55 23.67
N PRO A 30 -26.75 -6.16 23.42
CA PRO A 30 -27.55 -5.39 24.37
C PRO A 30 -27.79 -6.10 25.72
N LYS A 31 -27.87 -7.44 25.71
CA LYS A 31 -28.13 -8.23 26.93
C LYS A 31 -26.86 -8.67 27.68
N LEU A 32 -25.76 -8.89 26.96
CA LEU A 32 -24.57 -9.56 27.50
C LEU A 32 -23.38 -8.62 27.63
N LEU A 33 -23.50 -7.39 27.13
CA LEU A 33 -22.44 -6.37 27.16
C LEU A 33 -21.11 -6.82 26.54
N LYS A 34 -21.16 -7.89 25.72
CA LYS A 34 -20.01 -8.40 24.98
C LYS A 34 -19.77 -7.51 23.78
N GLN A 35 -18.55 -7.02 23.63
CA GLN A 35 -18.11 -6.31 22.42
C GLN A 35 -17.96 -7.30 21.25
N ILE A 36 -18.69 -7.06 20.17
CA ILE A 36 -18.69 -7.91 18.98
C ILE A 36 -18.30 -7.06 17.77
N GLU A 37 -17.40 -7.59 16.94
CA GLU A 37 -17.05 -7.00 15.65
C GLU A 37 -17.91 -7.62 14.54
N ARG A 38 -18.56 -6.77 13.75
CA ARG A 38 -19.32 -7.16 12.56
C ARG A 38 -18.70 -6.56 11.33
N HIS A 39 -18.54 -7.38 10.30
CA HIS A 39 -18.04 -6.97 9.00
C HIS A 39 -19.18 -6.88 8.00
N HIS A 40 -19.24 -5.78 7.25
CA HIS A 40 -20.17 -5.62 6.13
C HIS A 40 -19.40 -5.34 4.85
N LYS A 41 -19.72 -6.07 3.79
CA LYS A 41 -19.10 -5.90 2.47
C LYS A 41 -19.97 -4.99 1.63
N MET A 42 -19.40 -3.91 1.13
CA MET A 42 -20.08 -2.92 0.31
C MET A 42 -19.42 -2.83 -1.07
N LEU A 43 -20.25 -2.60 -2.08
CA LEU A 43 -19.79 -2.29 -3.43
C LEU A 43 -19.64 -0.78 -3.54
N VAL A 44 -18.46 -0.34 -3.95
CA VAL A 44 -18.09 1.09 -4.04
C VAL A 44 -17.73 1.41 -5.47
N HIS A 45 -18.19 2.55 -5.95
CA HIS A 45 -17.85 3.05 -7.26
C HIS A 45 -16.51 3.77 -7.23
N ASP A 46 -15.63 3.35 -8.13
CA ASP A 46 -14.36 3.99 -8.43
C ASP A 46 -14.28 4.10 -9.96
N GLU A 47 -14.22 5.31 -10.50
CA GLU A 47 -14.20 5.57 -11.94
C GLU A 47 -12.83 5.26 -12.55
N TYR A 48 -11.76 5.52 -11.79
CA TYR A 48 -10.37 5.47 -12.26
C TYR A 48 -9.64 4.20 -11.83
N GLN A 49 -10.28 3.33 -11.03
CA GLN A 49 -9.71 2.07 -10.52
C GLN A 49 -8.37 2.30 -9.79
N GLN A 50 -8.30 3.37 -8.99
CA GLN A 50 -7.09 3.77 -8.28
C GLN A 50 -6.82 2.91 -7.04
N ALA A 51 -7.85 2.30 -6.46
CA ALA A 51 -7.71 1.54 -5.22
C ALA A 51 -7.23 0.10 -5.47
N MET A 52 -6.16 -0.30 -4.77
CA MET A 52 -5.61 -1.66 -4.80
C MET A 52 -6.15 -2.50 -3.64
N VAL A 53 -5.94 -3.82 -3.71
CA VAL A 53 -6.30 -4.73 -2.61
C VAL A 53 -5.43 -4.43 -1.40
N GLY A 54 -6.05 -4.31 -0.22
CA GLY A 54 -5.36 -4.01 1.03
C GLY A 54 -5.31 -2.52 1.40
N ASP A 55 -5.72 -1.64 0.50
CA ASP A 55 -5.75 -0.20 0.77
C ASP A 55 -6.81 0.16 1.83
N ARG A 56 -6.50 1.16 2.64
CA ARG A 56 -7.47 1.80 3.54
C ARG A 56 -8.16 2.95 2.81
N VAL A 57 -9.47 2.89 2.73
CA VAL A 57 -10.28 3.84 1.95
C VAL A 57 -11.36 4.49 2.81
N SER A 58 -11.65 5.74 2.50
CA SER A 58 -12.81 6.47 3.00
C SER A 58 -13.86 6.56 1.89
N ILE A 59 -15.08 6.16 2.21
CA ILE A 59 -16.19 6.08 1.27
C ILE A 59 -17.37 6.92 1.76
N ILE A 60 -18.13 7.45 0.81
CA ILE A 60 -19.31 8.27 1.08
C ILE A 60 -20.54 7.66 0.43
N HIS A 61 -21.71 7.89 1.04
CA HIS A 61 -22.98 7.67 0.36
C HIS A 61 -23.11 8.65 -0.80
N GLY A 62 -23.56 8.15 -1.96
CA GLY A 62 -23.78 8.95 -3.16
C GLY A 62 -25.06 8.55 -3.88
N LYS A 63 -25.17 8.99 -5.14
CA LYS A 63 -26.24 8.55 -6.04
C LYS A 63 -26.18 7.03 -6.25
N PRO A 64 -27.32 6.38 -6.56
CA PRO A 64 -27.28 5.00 -7.04
C PRO A 64 -26.48 4.91 -8.35
N PHE A 65 -25.37 4.18 -8.34
CA PHE A 65 -24.63 3.82 -9.55
C PHE A 65 -25.10 2.48 -10.14
N SER A 66 -25.72 1.65 -9.30
CA SER A 66 -26.35 0.37 -9.67
C SER A 66 -27.33 -0.04 -8.56
N ARG A 67 -28.01 -1.18 -8.71
CA ARG A 67 -28.97 -1.72 -7.73
C ARG A 67 -28.37 -1.93 -6.33
N ARG A 68 -27.06 -2.18 -6.23
CA ARG A 68 -26.36 -2.47 -4.96
C ARG A 68 -25.20 -1.51 -4.64
N LYS A 69 -24.83 -0.65 -5.59
CA LYS A 69 -23.64 0.21 -5.50
C LYS A 69 -24.10 1.66 -5.34
N HIS A 70 -24.19 2.10 -4.09
CA HIS A 70 -24.64 3.45 -3.70
C HIS A 70 -23.53 4.27 -3.04
N PHE A 71 -22.30 3.75 -3.04
CA PHE A 71 -21.16 4.37 -2.40
C PHE A 71 -20.16 4.85 -3.44
N ALA A 72 -19.57 6.02 -3.20
CA ALA A 72 -18.49 6.57 -3.99
C ALA A 72 -17.19 6.57 -3.17
N LEU A 73 -16.06 6.35 -3.85
CA LEU A 73 -14.73 6.50 -3.26
C LEU A 73 -14.44 8.00 -3.04
N GLN A 74 -14.07 8.40 -1.83
CA GLN A 74 -13.72 9.78 -1.51
C GLN A 74 -12.20 9.97 -1.42
N SER A 75 -11.52 9.14 -0.65
CA SER A 75 -10.06 9.23 -0.47
C SER A 75 -9.45 7.89 -0.13
N ILE A 76 -8.20 7.70 -0.55
CA ILE A 76 -7.36 6.57 -0.17
C ILE A 76 -6.40 7.08 0.91
N THR A 77 -6.45 6.50 2.10
CA THR A 77 -5.67 6.95 3.26
C THR A 77 -4.27 6.32 3.29
N ARG A 78 -4.17 5.04 2.95
CA ARG A 78 -2.91 4.29 2.95
C ARG A 78 -2.89 3.30 1.81
N HIS A 79 -1.88 3.39 0.96
CA HIS A 79 -1.54 2.36 -0.01
C HIS A 79 -0.81 1.20 0.69
N GLY A 80 -1.19 -0.04 0.40
CA GLY A 80 -0.68 -1.23 1.06
C GLY A 80 0.84 -1.44 0.97
N THR A 81 1.54 -0.69 0.13
CA THR A 81 2.99 -0.79 -0.13
C THR A 81 3.85 0.29 0.52
N ASP A 82 3.27 1.24 1.26
CA ASP A 82 4.06 2.20 2.04
C ASP A 82 4.50 1.56 3.36
N VAL A 83 5.55 0.74 3.25
CA VAL A 83 6.44 0.44 4.37
C VAL A 83 7.44 1.60 4.38
N PRO A 84 7.52 2.41 5.45
CA PRO A 84 8.64 3.32 5.61
C PRO A 84 9.88 2.45 5.81
N VAL A 85 10.56 2.10 4.72
CA VAL A 85 11.90 1.51 4.76
C VAL A 85 12.80 2.62 5.25
N GLN A 86 12.91 2.78 6.56
CA GLN A 86 14.02 3.53 7.14
C GLN A 86 15.29 2.82 6.73
N SER A 87 16.01 3.39 5.76
CA SER A 87 17.41 3.12 5.49
C SER A 87 17.95 4.27 4.64
N PRO A 88 19.17 4.80 4.89
CA PRO A 88 20.33 3.98 5.25
C PRO A 88 21.26 4.56 6.35
N LEU A 89 21.93 3.63 7.05
CA LEU A 89 23.33 3.71 7.51
C LEU A 89 23.87 5.04 8.09
N SER A 90 24.10 5.08 9.40
CA SER A 90 25.32 5.70 9.97
C SER A 90 25.80 4.94 11.19
N ALA A 91 26.39 3.77 10.95
CA ALA A 91 27.36 3.22 11.88
C ALA A 91 28.59 4.15 11.84
N GLY A 92 28.70 5.04 12.82
CA GLY A 92 29.93 5.77 13.09
C GLY A 92 30.96 4.83 13.70
N THR A 93 31.73 4.14 12.87
CA THR A 93 33.01 3.54 13.27
C THR A 93 34.13 4.40 12.71
N GLY A 94 34.53 5.40 13.50
CA GLY A 94 35.86 5.99 13.36
C GLY A 94 36.87 5.05 14.03
N ALA A 95 37.67 4.34 13.22
CA ALA A 95 38.86 3.66 13.69
C ALA A 95 39.90 3.73 12.56
N GLY A 96 40.80 4.71 12.68
CA GLY A 96 42.03 4.72 11.90
C GLY A 96 42.98 3.66 12.42
N ALA A 97 43.65 2.94 11.51
CA ALA A 97 44.93 2.32 11.75
C ALA A 97 45.61 2.07 10.40
N GLU A 98 46.84 2.54 10.32
CA GLU A 98 47.74 2.60 9.18
C GLU A 98 48.18 1.22 8.67
N GLY A 99 48.57 1.18 7.38
CA GLY A 99 49.87 0.61 7.04
C GLY A 99 49.94 -0.79 6.43
N ARG A 100 50.22 -0.77 5.11
CA ARG A 100 51.20 -1.63 4.41
C ARG A 100 50.78 -3.08 4.06
N ILE A 101 50.53 -3.30 2.76
CA ILE A 101 51.00 -4.51 2.07
C ILE A 101 51.72 -4.07 0.78
N PRO A 102 53.01 -4.43 0.60
CA PRO A 102 53.78 -4.14 -0.60
C PRO A 102 53.50 -5.18 -1.69
N GLY A 103 53.43 -4.75 -2.96
CA GLY A 103 53.24 -5.69 -4.07
C GLY A 103 52.75 -5.03 -5.35
N SER A 104 53.47 -4.01 -5.82
CA SER A 104 53.31 -3.45 -7.14
C SER A 104 53.55 -4.49 -8.24
N LYS A 105 52.52 -4.85 -9.00
CA LYS A 105 52.63 -5.13 -10.44
C LYS A 105 51.41 -4.56 -11.13
N ILE A 106 51.64 -3.45 -11.83
CA ILE A 106 50.71 -2.76 -12.72
C ILE A 106 51.08 -3.15 -14.14
N LEU A 107 50.10 -3.06 -15.05
CA LEU A 107 50.15 -3.12 -16.52
C LEU A 107 50.21 -4.55 -17.07
N GLY A 108 49.33 -5.00 -17.96
CA GLY A 108 48.44 -4.26 -18.87
C GLY A 108 48.67 -4.85 -20.25
N GLU A 109 47.76 -5.69 -20.73
CA GLU A 109 47.79 -6.17 -22.12
C GLU A 109 46.64 -5.56 -22.91
N LEU A 110 47.03 -4.55 -23.69
CA LEU A 110 46.38 -4.12 -24.91
C LEU A 110 46.39 -5.27 -25.91
N ARG A 111 45.24 -5.59 -26.51
CA ARG A 111 45.20 -6.12 -27.88
C ARG A 111 44.22 -5.30 -28.70
N ALA A 112 44.81 -4.48 -29.56
CA ALA A 112 44.20 -3.93 -30.74
C ALA A 112 44.38 -4.94 -31.90
N GLU A 113 43.35 -5.06 -32.73
CA GLU A 113 43.37 -5.41 -34.16
C GLU A 113 41.96 -4.96 -34.64
N ALA A 114 41.76 -3.77 -35.21
CA ALA A 114 42.17 -3.28 -36.53
C ALA A 114 41.52 -4.07 -37.68
N THR A 115 40.52 -3.42 -38.31
CA THR A 115 40.25 -3.37 -39.77
C THR A 115 40.21 -4.67 -40.58
N ALA A 116 39.04 -4.99 -41.16
CA ALA A 116 38.68 -4.76 -42.57
C ALA A 116 37.36 -5.48 -42.91
#